data_AF-A0A7X3V6S1-F1
#
_entry.id   AF-A0A7X3V6S1-F1
#
_cell.length_a   1.000
_cell.length_b   1.000
_cell.length_c   1.000
_cell.angle_alpha   90.00
_cell.angle_beta   90.00
_cell.angle_gamma   90.00
#
_symmetry.space_group_name_H-M   'P 1'
#
loop_
_entity.id
_entity.type
_entity.pdbx_description
1 polymer ?
#
loop_
_entity_poly.entity_id
_entity_poly.type
_entity_poly.pdbx_seq_one_letter_code
_entity_poly.pdbx_strand_id
1 'polypeptide(L)'
;MDLILANRALLDHHAPPGGVAGPAAATGGLVEAVRPVLVPWDGASGTTWIGAGRGPHDRAWTDDAGFELLDTPAGPIRHQRLYLDESDWRGHYAEVANGFFWPLLHLVRVDLPEKRDYYPTPAPPSDAAWAAYERVNGAFAAAALAAGGEVCWVHDYQLALVPAMLREGGFAGRTGYFLHTPFPSLAVAEPWLPPPARVRFAAWLGGILGADLAGVQTEADADRLREAAQRLCGARVEGPDLRLNGRLVRIAAFPAGIDADDLARQAPAAALPAVDYTHLTLPTIFRV
;
A
#
# COMPACT_ATOMS: atom_id res chain seq x y z
N MET A 1 17.03 8.45 -9.04
CA MET A 1 16.21 8.84 -7.87
C MET A 1 14.95 8.03 -7.92
N ASP A 2 14.66 7.34 -6.82
CA ASP A 2 13.54 6.42 -6.72
C ASP A 2 12.53 6.94 -5.71
N LEU A 3 11.25 6.78 -6.02
CA LEU A 3 10.15 7.19 -5.16
C LEU A 3 9.47 5.96 -4.56
N ILE A 4 9.19 6.03 -3.25
CA ILE A 4 8.31 5.09 -2.56
C ILE A 4 7.16 5.86 -1.99
N LEU A 5 5.95 5.51 -2.41
CA LEU A 5 4.70 6.11 -1.97
C LEU A 5 3.94 5.10 -1.12
N ALA A 6 3.68 5.49 0.12
CA ALA A 6 2.91 4.68 1.06
C ALA A 6 1.94 5.58 1.82
N ASN A 7 0.78 5.05 2.19
CA ASN A 7 -0.20 5.84 2.95
C ASN A 7 0.37 6.42 4.26
N ARG A 8 1.28 5.69 4.91
CA ARG A 8 1.96 6.10 6.13
C ARG A 8 3.34 6.67 5.82
N ALA A 9 3.76 7.64 6.62
CA ALA A 9 5.16 7.99 6.71
C ALA A 9 6.01 6.79 7.18
N LEU A 10 7.32 6.86 6.95
CA LEU A 10 8.24 5.79 7.32
C LEU A 10 8.26 5.58 8.85
N LEU A 11 8.16 6.69 9.59
CA LEU A 11 7.98 6.73 11.04
C LEU A 11 7.15 7.96 11.42
N ASP A 12 6.57 7.98 12.62
CA ASP A 12 5.90 9.15 13.19
C ASP A 12 6.79 9.77 14.30
N HIS A 13 6.85 11.10 14.33
CA HIS A 13 7.57 11.82 15.37
C HIS A 13 6.69 12.02 16.62
N HIS A 14 7.13 11.42 17.72
CA HIS A 14 6.42 11.48 19.02
C HIS A 14 6.96 12.54 19.99
N ALA A 15 8.00 13.29 19.59
CA ALA A 15 8.54 14.42 20.33
C ALA A 15 9.03 15.50 19.33
N PRO A 16 9.09 16.78 19.73
CA PRO A 16 9.69 17.83 18.89
C PRO A 16 11.23 17.67 18.79
N PRO A 17 11.89 18.36 17.84
CA PRO A 17 13.34 18.37 17.73
C PRO A 17 14.04 18.73 19.05
N GLY A 18 15.04 17.93 19.44
CA GLY A 18 15.77 18.11 20.70
C GLY A 18 15.04 17.60 21.95
N GLY A 19 13.82 17.07 21.83
CA GLY A 19 13.14 16.36 22.90
C GLY A 19 13.74 14.96 23.16
N VAL A 20 13.46 14.39 24.33
CA VAL A 20 13.81 12.98 24.62
C VAL A 20 12.85 12.09 23.83
N ALA A 21 13.22 11.73 22.61
CA ALA A 21 12.48 10.74 21.84
C ALA A 21 12.65 9.37 22.50
N GLY A 22 11.54 8.71 22.85
CA GLY A 22 11.55 7.25 23.01
C GLY A 22 11.93 6.59 21.68
N PRO A 23 12.35 5.32 21.66
CA PRO A 23 12.74 4.65 20.42
C PRO A 23 11.55 4.62 19.44
N ALA A 24 11.55 5.54 18.47
CA ALA A 24 10.63 5.54 17.35
C ALA A 24 11.21 4.59 16.29
N ALA A 25 11.01 3.29 16.49
CA ALA A 25 11.27 2.34 15.41
C ALA A 25 10.17 2.52 14.35
N ALA A 26 10.58 2.57 13.08
CA ALA A 26 9.68 2.40 11.95
C ALA A 26 9.12 0.96 11.97
N THR A 27 8.18 0.66 12.86
CA THR A 27 7.56 -0.65 12.96
C THR A 27 6.34 -0.74 12.06
N GLY A 28 6.42 -1.56 11.03
CA GLY A 28 5.28 -1.88 10.17
C GLY A 28 5.69 -2.87 9.09
N GLY A 29 4.85 -3.88 8.81
CA GLY A 29 5.16 -4.93 7.83
C GLY A 29 5.51 -4.39 6.43
N LEU A 30 4.97 -3.23 6.05
CA LEU A 30 5.33 -2.54 4.81
C LEU A 30 6.77 -2.02 4.81
N VAL A 31 7.22 -1.40 5.91
CA VAL A 31 8.57 -0.83 6.01
C VAL A 31 9.62 -1.93 5.91
N GLU A 32 9.39 -3.07 6.56
CA GLU A 32 10.27 -4.23 6.46
C GLU A 32 10.28 -4.82 5.05
N ALA A 33 9.12 -4.90 4.39
CA ALA A 33 9.02 -5.44 3.03
C ALA A 33 9.78 -4.59 1.99
N VAL A 34 9.92 -3.28 2.20
CA VAL A 34 10.58 -2.37 1.25
C VAL A 34 12.00 -1.98 1.66
N ARG A 35 12.45 -2.35 2.87
CA ARG A 35 13.81 -2.10 3.36
C ARG A 35 14.91 -2.49 2.34
N PRO A 36 14.83 -3.65 1.63
CA PRO A 36 15.89 -4.05 0.71
C PRO A 36 16.04 -3.17 -0.54
N VAL A 37 15.04 -2.34 -0.86
CA VAL A 37 15.05 -1.48 -2.05
C VAL A 37 15.31 -0.01 -1.72
N LEU A 38 15.55 0.31 -0.44
CA LEU A 38 15.93 1.66 -0.01
C LEU A 38 17.38 1.95 -0.40
N VAL A 39 17.57 3.03 -1.17
CA VAL A 39 18.88 3.56 -1.54
C VAL A 39 19.15 4.81 -0.71
N PRO A 40 20.26 4.87 0.05
CA PRO A 40 20.62 6.03 0.85
C PRO A 40 20.66 7.31 0.01
N TRP A 41 20.16 8.39 0.59
CA TRP A 41 20.14 9.72 -0.01
C TRP A 41 21.51 10.39 0.13
N ASP A 42 22.12 10.76 -0.99
CA ASP A 42 23.46 11.38 -1.03
C ASP A 42 23.43 12.92 -1.16
N GLY A 43 22.23 13.52 -1.19
CA GLY A 43 22.01 14.95 -1.43
C GLY A 43 21.49 15.27 -2.83
N ALA A 44 21.65 14.36 -3.79
CA ALA A 44 21.18 14.51 -5.18
C ALA A 44 20.38 13.30 -5.68
N SER A 45 20.73 12.10 -5.22
CA SER A 45 20.18 10.82 -5.63
C SER A 45 19.90 9.92 -4.43
N GLY A 46 19.17 8.83 -4.66
CA GLY A 46 18.69 7.90 -3.63
C GLY A 46 17.18 7.76 -3.62
N THR A 47 16.65 7.27 -2.50
CA THR A 47 15.21 7.08 -2.29
C THR A 47 14.57 8.30 -1.64
N THR A 48 13.44 8.73 -2.18
CA THR A 48 12.50 9.63 -1.52
C THR A 48 11.24 8.87 -1.12
N TRP A 49 10.94 8.82 0.18
CA TRP A 49 9.70 8.29 0.70
C TRP A 49 8.65 9.39 0.81
N ILE A 50 7.48 9.20 0.22
CA ILE A 50 6.34 10.11 0.32
C ILE A 50 5.23 9.42 1.11
N GLY A 51 4.81 10.03 2.22
CA GLY A 51 3.78 9.48 3.11
C GLY A 51 2.97 10.55 3.83
N ALA A 52 1.81 10.19 4.37
CA ALA A 52 1.02 11.17 5.13
C ALA A 52 1.66 11.48 6.49
N GLY A 53 1.81 12.77 6.81
CA GLY A 53 2.27 13.23 8.12
C GLY A 53 1.12 13.19 9.12
N ARG A 54 1.19 12.27 10.10
CA ARG A 54 0.12 12.01 11.08
C ARG A 54 0.64 11.95 12.52
N GLY A 55 1.95 11.95 12.72
CA GLY A 55 2.56 12.03 14.04
C GLY A 55 2.29 13.38 14.71
N PRO A 56 2.17 13.42 16.05
CA PRO A 56 1.84 14.62 16.80
C PRO A 56 2.87 15.75 16.64
N HIS A 57 4.12 15.40 16.31
CA HIS A 57 5.21 16.37 16.14
C HIS A 57 5.78 16.42 14.73
N ASP A 58 5.22 15.68 13.78
CA ASP A 58 5.75 15.56 12.40
C ASP A 58 6.05 16.92 11.76
N ARG A 59 5.14 17.90 11.92
CA ARG A 59 5.29 19.23 11.32
C ARG A 59 6.45 20.02 11.90
N ALA A 60 6.93 19.70 13.09
CA ALA A 60 8.09 20.36 13.69
C ALA A 60 9.43 19.85 13.14
N TRP A 61 9.41 18.70 12.44
CA TRP A 61 10.61 18.07 11.88
C TRP A 61 10.79 18.33 10.38
N THR A 62 9.75 18.85 9.72
CA THR A 62 9.75 19.07 8.27
C THR A 62 9.89 20.55 7.92
N ASP A 63 10.41 20.81 6.71
CA ASP A 63 10.33 22.14 6.10
C ASP A 63 8.88 22.50 5.67
N ASP A 64 8.71 23.70 5.11
CA ASP A 64 7.38 24.17 4.66
C ASP A 64 6.74 23.30 3.57
N ALA A 65 7.56 22.60 2.79
CA ALA A 65 7.13 21.67 1.75
C ALA A 65 6.95 20.23 2.27
N GLY A 66 7.18 20.01 3.57
CA GLY A 66 7.01 18.73 4.25
C GLY A 66 8.24 17.81 4.14
N PHE A 67 9.39 18.29 3.69
CA PHE A 67 10.59 17.46 3.58
C PHE A 67 11.39 17.37 4.88
N GLU A 68 11.99 16.21 5.11
CA GLU A 68 13.01 15.96 6.12
C GLU A 68 14.03 14.92 5.62
N LEU A 69 15.13 14.77 6.36
CA LEU A 69 16.05 13.64 6.22
C LEU A 69 15.89 12.72 7.43
N LEU A 70 15.59 11.45 7.15
CA LEU A 70 15.47 10.42 8.18
C LEU A 70 16.72 9.56 8.21
N ASP A 71 17.41 9.54 9.34
CA ASP A 71 18.52 8.63 9.55
C ASP A 71 17.99 7.21 9.78
N THR A 72 18.43 6.27 8.94
CA THR A 72 18.14 4.84 9.10
C THR A 72 19.44 4.05 9.26
N PRO A 73 19.41 2.82 9.79
CA PRO A 73 20.61 1.97 9.84
C PRO A 73 21.27 1.73 8.48
N ALA A 74 20.51 1.83 7.38
CA ALA A 74 21.03 1.68 6.02
C ALA A 74 21.63 2.98 5.45
N GLY A 75 21.41 4.12 6.11
CA GLY A 75 21.78 5.46 5.64
C GLY A 75 20.59 6.42 5.66
N PRO A 76 20.82 7.73 5.43
CA PRO A 76 19.76 8.72 5.41
C PRO A 76 18.80 8.47 4.25
N ILE A 77 17.51 8.72 4.45
CA ILE A 77 16.47 8.66 3.42
C ILE A 77 15.80 10.02 3.34
N ARG A 78 15.57 10.53 2.13
CA ARG A 78 14.77 11.74 1.94
C ARG A 78 13.31 11.38 2.18
N HIS A 79 12.64 12.11 3.04
CA HIS A 79 11.25 11.87 3.39
C HIS A 79 10.42 13.11 3.08
N GLN A 80 9.23 12.93 2.51
CA GLN A 80 8.25 13.97 2.32
C GLN A 80 6.95 13.59 3.01
N ARG A 81 6.52 14.42 3.97
CA ARG A 81 5.25 14.30 4.65
C ARG A 81 4.19 15.16 3.97
N LEU A 82 3.09 14.51 3.59
CA LEU A 82 1.91 15.20 3.10
C LEU A 82 0.98 15.50 4.28
N TYR A 83 0.75 16.79 4.55
CA TYR A 83 -0.22 17.24 5.54
C TYR A 83 -1.56 17.45 4.84
N LEU A 84 -2.48 16.55 5.13
CA LEU A 84 -3.80 16.48 4.50
C LEU A 84 -4.86 17.02 5.45
N ASP A 85 -5.90 17.66 4.91
CA ASP A 85 -7.04 18.10 5.69
C ASP A 85 -7.71 16.93 6.41
N GLU A 86 -8.14 17.15 7.66
CA GLU A 86 -8.66 16.06 8.49
C GLU A 86 -9.96 15.45 7.92
N SER A 87 -10.79 16.26 7.24
CA SER A 87 -11.98 15.76 6.55
C SER A 87 -11.62 14.85 5.38
N ASP A 88 -10.57 15.20 4.63
CA ASP A 88 -10.09 14.43 3.48
C ASP A 88 -9.45 13.14 3.95
N TRP A 89 -8.60 13.20 4.98
CA TRP A 89 -8.04 12.01 5.60
C TRP A 89 -9.12 11.08 6.15
N ARG A 90 -10.14 11.60 6.85
CA ARG A 90 -11.23 10.77 7.38
C ARG A 90 -12.01 10.07 6.26
N GLY A 91 -12.38 10.79 5.21
CA GLY A 91 -13.09 10.22 4.06
C GLY A 91 -12.24 9.18 3.31
N HIS A 92 -10.96 9.49 3.08
CA HIS A 92 -10.01 8.58 2.45
C HIS A 92 -9.71 7.34 3.30
N TYR A 93 -9.27 7.52 4.54
CA TYR A 93 -8.71 6.46 5.37
C TYR A 93 -9.77 5.68 6.12
N ALA A 94 -10.71 6.34 6.79
CA ALA A 94 -11.69 5.67 7.63
C ALA A 94 -12.86 5.12 6.79
N GLU A 95 -13.40 5.92 5.86
CA GLU A 95 -14.61 5.55 5.12
C GLU A 95 -14.29 4.70 3.88
N VAL A 96 -13.41 5.16 2.99
CA VAL A 96 -13.09 4.43 1.74
C VAL A 96 -12.11 3.29 1.99
N ALA A 97 -10.93 3.58 2.52
CA ALA A 97 -9.89 2.58 2.67
C ALA A 97 -10.29 1.49 3.67
N ASN A 98 -10.61 1.85 4.91
CA ASN A 98 -10.87 0.86 5.96
C ASN A 98 -12.35 0.48 6.16
N GLY A 99 -13.30 1.33 5.74
CA GLY A 99 -14.73 1.04 5.79
C GLY A 99 -15.23 0.22 4.61
N PHE A 100 -14.59 0.35 3.45
CA PHE A 100 -14.99 -0.35 2.22
C PHE A 100 -13.94 -1.32 1.70
N PHE A 101 -12.76 -0.84 1.30
CA PHE A 101 -11.77 -1.69 0.61
C PHE A 101 -11.14 -2.74 1.51
N TRP A 102 -10.73 -2.39 2.73
CA TRP A 102 -10.16 -3.35 3.69
C TRP A 102 -11.09 -4.56 3.83
N PRO A 103 -12.37 -4.43 4.25
CA PRO A 103 -13.22 -5.59 4.45
C PRO A 103 -13.55 -6.33 3.17
N LEU A 104 -13.72 -5.61 2.04
CA LEU A 104 -13.97 -6.21 0.75
C LEU A 104 -12.79 -7.10 0.29
N LEU A 105 -11.56 -6.59 0.42
CA LEU A 105 -10.35 -7.28 -0.03
C LEU A 105 -10.05 -8.55 0.78
N HIS A 106 -10.54 -8.62 2.02
CA HIS A 106 -10.30 -9.75 2.92
C HIS A 106 -11.41 -10.82 2.89
N LEU A 107 -12.38 -10.72 1.99
CA LEU A 107 -13.40 -11.76 1.76
C LEU A 107 -12.84 -13.06 1.15
N VAL A 108 -11.53 -13.19 1.01
CA VAL A 108 -10.84 -14.43 0.59
C VAL A 108 -10.81 -15.53 1.66
N ARG A 109 -11.15 -15.21 2.93
CA ARG A 109 -11.11 -16.16 4.04
C ARG A 109 -12.49 -16.77 4.27
N VAL A 110 -12.71 -17.96 3.72
CA VAL A 110 -14.02 -18.63 3.78
C VAL A 110 -14.25 -19.39 5.10
N ASP A 111 -13.19 -19.65 5.88
CA ASP A 111 -13.28 -20.41 7.14
C ASP A 111 -12.84 -19.58 8.35
N LEU A 112 -13.48 -18.44 8.60
CA LEU A 112 -13.35 -17.76 9.89
C LEU A 112 -14.44 -18.27 10.85
N PRO A 113 -14.10 -18.61 12.10
CA PRO A 113 -15.09 -18.89 13.13
C PRO A 113 -16.12 -17.76 13.20
N GLU A 114 -17.36 -18.06 13.59
CA GLU A 114 -18.50 -17.13 13.77
C GLU A 114 -18.26 -15.97 14.78
N LYS A 115 -17.01 -15.54 15.04
CA LYS A 115 -16.73 -14.22 15.60
C LYS A 115 -16.97 -13.15 14.53
N ARG A 116 -18.25 -12.91 14.26
CA ARG A 116 -18.79 -11.87 13.37
C ARG A 116 -18.36 -10.44 13.72
N ASP A 117 -17.81 -10.20 14.91
CA ASP A 117 -17.55 -8.84 15.40
C ASP A 117 -16.15 -8.28 15.07
N TYR A 118 -15.23 -9.09 14.52
CA TYR A 118 -13.86 -8.62 14.24
C TYR A 118 -13.70 -7.99 12.84
N TYR A 119 -14.42 -8.49 11.83
CA TYR A 119 -14.32 -7.98 10.47
C TYR A 119 -15.53 -7.12 10.12
N PRO A 120 -15.34 -5.82 9.86
CA PRO A 120 -16.45 -4.97 9.48
C PRO A 120 -17.04 -5.43 8.14
N THR A 121 -18.34 -5.26 7.98
CA THR A 121 -19.02 -5.46 6.71
C THR A 121 -18.61 -4.37 5.71
N PRO A 122 -18.30 -4.69 4.43
CA PRO A 122 -17.98 -3.66 3.43
C PRO A 122 -19.10 -2.63 3.31
N ALA A 123 -18.80 -1.38 3.61
CA ALA A 123 -19.74 -0.26 3.51
C ALA A 123 -19.38 0.61 2.31
N PRO A 124 -20.17 0.61 1.22
CA PRO A 124 -19.94 1.50 0.09
C PRO A 124 -19.76 2.96 0.53
N PRO A 125 -18.72 3.66 0.05
CA PRO A 125 -18.44 5.01 0.54
C PRO A 125 -19.51 6.02 0.12
N SER A 126 -19.57 7.17 0.77
CA SER A 126 -20.36 8.30 0.26
C SER A 126 -19.66 8.97 -0.93
N ASP A 127 -20.36 9.81 -1.69
CA ASP A 127 -19.73 10.63 -2.75
C ASP A 127 -18.65 11.56 -2.17
N ALA A 128 -18.91 12.15 -1.01
CA ALA A 128 -17.95 13.01 -0.32
C ALA A 128 -16.69 12.25 0.10
N ALA A 129 -16.85 11.01 0.61
CA ALA A 129 -15.72 10.16 0.99
C ALA A 129 -14.91 9.69 -0.23
N TRP A 130 -15.58 9.33 -1.33
CA TRP A 130 -14.89 9.00 -2.57
C TRP A 130 -14.11 10.20 -3.14
N ALA A 131 -14.70 11.39 -3.14
CA ALA A 131 -14.01 12.60 -3.57
C ALA A 131 -12.80 12.93 -2.66
N ALA A 132 -12.90 12.66 -1.35
CA ALA A 132 -11.77 12.76 -0.43
C ALA A 132 -10.65 11.75 -0.78
N TYR A 133 -11.02 10.51 -1.12
CA TYR A 133 -10.07 9.50 -1.56
C TYR A 133 -9.33 9.89 -2.84
N GLU A 134 -10.04 10.48 -3.81
CA GLU A 134 -9.46 11.06 -5.03
C GLU A 134 -8.52 12.23 -4.72
N ARG A 135 -8.91 13.17 -3.85
CA ARG A 135 -8.06 14.30 -3.45
C ARG A 135 -6.76 13.85 -2.78
N VAL A 136 -6.84 12.88 -1.86
CA VAL A 136 -5.65 12.33 -1.21
C VAL A 136 -4.74 11.63 -2.23
N ASN A 137 -5.28 10.76 -3.09
CA ASN A 137 -4.48 10.13 -4.16
C ASN A 137 -3.86 11.19 -5.09
N GLY A 138 -4.60 12.24 -5.43
CA GLY A 138 -4.13 13.36 -6.23
C GLY A 138 -2.97 14.12 -5.57
N ALA A 139 -3.02 14.32 -4.25
CA ALA A 139 -1.92 14.94 -3.51
C ALA A 139 -0.63 14.08 -3.56
N PHE A 140 -0.75 12.76 -3.40
CA PHE A 140 0.37 11.84 -3.56
C PHE A 140 0.95 11.84 -4.98
N ALA A 141 0.08 11.79 -6.01
CA ALA A 141 0.50 11.86 -7.40
C ALA A 141 1.20 13.19 -7.72
N ALA A 142 0.67 14.31 -7.25
CA ALA A 142 1.26 15.64 -7.44
C ALA A 142 2.64 15.76 -6.78
N ALA A 143 2.80 15.25 -5.56
CA ALA A 143 4.08 15.23 -4.86
C ALA A 143 5.14 14.40 -5.62
N ALA A 144 4.75 13.23 -6.11
CA ALA A 144 5.64 12.38 -6.90
C ALA A 144 6.00 12.96 -8.28
N LEU A 145 5.06 13.62 -8.96
CA LEU A 145 5.33 14.35 -10.20
C LEU A 145 6.32 15.50 -9.98
N ALA A 146 6.14 16.26 -8.90
CA ALA A 146 7.04 17.35 -8.54
C ALA A 146 8.45 16.85 -8.16
N ALA A 147 8.53 15.71 -7.46
CA ALA A 147 9.80 15.10 -7.09
C ALA A 147 10.55 14.52 -8.31
N GLY A 148 9.82 13.96 -9.28
CA GLY A 148 10.41 13.24 -10.41
C GLY A 148 11.11 11.95 -9.98
N GLY A 149 11.61 11.18 -10.94
CA GLY A 149 12.34 9.95 -10.64
C GLY A 149 12.36 8.98 -11.81
N GLU A 150 13.21 7.96 -11.68
CA GLU A 150 13.31 6.88 -12.67
C GLU A 150 12.29 5.77 -12.40
N VAL A 151 11.98 5.55 -11.13
CA VAL A 151 11.05 4.55 -10.65
C VAL A 151 10.17 5.15 -9.54
N CYS A 152 8.87 4.90 -9.60
CA CYS A 152 7.92 5.20 -8.54
C CYS A 152 7.19 3.93 -8.12
N TRP A 153 7.39 3.51 -6.88
CA TRP A 153 6.70 2.37 -6.27
C TRP A 153 5.57 2.86 -5.38
N VAL A 154 4.34 2.51 -5.75
CA VAL A 154 3.12 2.86 -5.02
C VAL A 154 2.65 1.64 -4.24
N HIS A 155 2.41 1.81 -2.94
CA HIS A 155 2.03 0.72 -2.07
C HIS A 155 0.59 0.84 -1.56
N ASP A 156 -0.08 -0.31 -1.67
CA ASP A 156 -1.28 -0.70 -0.96
C ASP A 156 -2.59 -0.01 -1.42
N TYR A 157 -3.72 -0.54 -0.95
CA TYR A 157 -5.06 -0.20 -1.46
C TYR A 157 -5.48 1.26 -1.21
N GLN A 158 -4.79 2.00 -0.35
CA GLN A 158 -5.12 3.39 -0.05
C GLN A 158 -4.65 4.35 -1.16
N LEU A 159 -3.68 3.93 -1.98
CA LEU A 159 -3.06 4.74 -3.04
C LEU A 159 -3.31 4.17 -4.45
N ALA A 160 -4.38 3.40 -4.62
CA ALA A 160 -4.65 2.67 -5.86
C ALA A 160 -4.90 3.56 -7.09
N LEU A 161 -5.30 4.83 -6.93
CA LEU A 161 -5.52 5.73 -8.06
C LEU A 161 -4.23 6.41 -8.54
N VAL A 162 -3.20 6.45 -7.69
CA VAL A 162 -1.93 7.14 -7.96
C VAL A 162 -1.29 6.69 -9.27
N PRO A 163 -1.19 5.38 -9.63
CA PRO A 163 -0.48 5.00 -10.85
C PRO A 163 -1.11 5.57 -12.13
N ALA A 164 -2.44 5.58 -12.24
CA ALA A 164 -3.14 6.23 -13.35
C ALA A 164 -2.96 7.76 -13.32
N MET A 165 -3.07 8.40 -12.14
CA MET A 165 -2.86 9.85 -12.00
C MET A 165 -1.44 10.28 -12.38
N LEU A 166 -0.41 9.48 -12.04
CA LEU A 166 0.98 9.71 -12.46
C LEU A 166 1.12 9.63 -13.98
N ARG A 167 0.44 8.66 -14.61
CA ARG A 167 0.46 8.50 -16.06
C ARG A 167 -0.19 9.71 -16.75
N GLU A 168 -1.37 10.11 -16.29
CA GLU A 168 -2.10 11.26 -16.81
C GLU A 168 -1.33 12.57 -16.60
N GLY A 169 -0.62 12.69 -15.47
CA GLY A 169 0.26 13.81 -15.15
C GLY A 169 1.61 13.80 -15.87
N GLY A 170 1.90 12.78 -16.70
CA GLY A 170 3.11 12.72 -17.51
C GLY A 170 4.38 12.30 -16.78
N PHE A 171 4.28 11.47 -15.72
CA PHE A 171 5.45 10.91 -15.06
C PHE A 171 6.33 10.13 -16.05
N ALA A 172 7.59 10.54 -16.18
CA ALA A 172 8.51 10.00 -17.18
C ALA A 172 9.13 8.65 -16.80
N GLY A 173 9.17 8.33 -15.50
CA GLY A 173 9.72 7.09 -14.97
C GLY A 173 8.80 5.88 -15.13
N ARG A 174 9.27 4.74 -14.64
CA ARG A 174 8.48 3.50 -14.52
C ARG A 174 7.64 3.54 -13.25
N THR A 175 6.40 3.09 -13.33
CA THR A 175 5.50 3.03 -12.19
C THR A 175 5.23 1.58 -11.80
N GLY A 176 5.59 1.21 -10.57
CA GLY A 176 5.22 -0.05 -9.94
C GLY A 176 4.10 0.18 -8.92
N TYR A 177 3.21 -0.80 -8.78
CA TYR A 177 2.20 -0.85 -7.72
C TYR A 177 2.31 -2.19 -6.99
N PHE A 178 2.12 -2.21 -5.66
CA PHE A 178 2.06 -3.45 -4.90
C PHE A 178 0.88 -3.47 -3.92
N LEU A 179 -0.01 -4.45 -4.06
CA LEU A 179 -1.12 -4.68 -3.12
C LEU A 179 -0.68 -5.64 -2.01
N HIS A 180 -0.71 -5.17 -0.76
CA HIS A 180 -0.25 -5.96 0.39
C HIS A 180 -1.32 -6.88 0.95
N THR A 181 -2.59 -6.55 0.73
CA THR A 181 -3.74 -7.37 1.10
C THR A 181 -4.00 -8.46 0.07
N PRO A 182 -4.77 -9.50 0.41
CA PRO A 182 -5.30 -10.42 -0.59
C PRO A 182 -6.20 -9.72 -1.59
N PHE A 183 -6.54 -10.42 -2.68
CA PHE A 183 -7.51 -9.97 -3.67
C PHE A 183 -8.66 -10.97 -3.80
N PRO A 184 -9.92 -10.56 -3.59
CA PRO A 184 -11.08 -11.45 -3.63
C PRO A 184 -11.44 -11.82 -5.07
N SER A 185 -12.11 -12.96 -5.25
CA SER A 185 -12.72 -13.24 -6.55
C SER A 185 -13.88 -12.27 -6.78
N LEU A 186 -14.13 -11.91 -8.04
CA LEU A 186 -15.26 -11.03 -8.36
C LEU A 186 -16.59 -11.60 -7.87
N ALA A 187 -16.79 -12.92 -7.98
CA ALA A 187 -18.01 -13.57 -7.52
C ALA A 187 -18.28 -13.34 -6.02
N VAL A 188 -17.23 -13.26 -5.19
CA VAL A 188 -17.35 -12.99 -3.75
C VAL A 188 -17.53 -11.50 -3.48
N ALA A 189 -16.90 -10.62 -4.27
CA ALA A 189 -17.02 -9.18 -4.12
C ALA A 189 -18.37 -8.62 -4.64
N GLU A 190 -18.95 -9.20 -5.71
CA GLU A 190 -20.12 -8.67 -6.43
C GLU A 190 -21.32 -8.32 -5.53
N PRO A 191 -21.71 -9.12 -4.51
CA PRO A 191 -22.82 -8.77 -3.62
C PRO A 191 -22.61 -7.45 -2.85
N TRP A 192 -21.35 -7.03 -2.69
CA TRP A 192 -20.94 -5.80 -1.99
C TRP A 192 -20.70 -4.62 -2.94
N LEU A 193 -20.95 -4.81 -4.24
CA LEU A 193 -20.73 -3.82 -5.29
C LEU A 193 -22.06 -3.37 -5.95
N PRO A 194 -22.99 -2.71 -5.21
CA PRO A 194 -24.12 -2.05 -5.86
C PRO A 194 -23.62 -0.99 -6.87
N PRO A 195 -24.45 -0.51 -7.81
CA PRO A 195 -23.98 0.22 -8.99
C PRO A 195 -22.97 1.36 -8.70
N PRO A 196 -23.17 2.25 -7.71
CA PRO A 196 -22.18 3.30 -7.40
C PRO A 196 -20.84 2.73 -6.89
N ALA A 197 -20.89 1.69 -6.05
CA ALA A 197 -19.70 1.03 -5.53
C ALA A 197 -18.94 0.27 -6.62
N ARG A 198 -19.67 -0.36 -7.55
CA ARG A 198 -19.08 -1.07 -8.70
C ARG A 198 -18.29 -0.13 -9.61
N VAL A 199 -18.81 1.08 -9.87
CA VAL A 199 -18.10 2.11 -10.63
C VAL A 199 -16.80 2.51 -9.92
N ARG A 200 -16.85 2.74 -8.61
CA ARG A 200 -15.67 3.10 -7.81
C ARG A 200 -14.65 1.98 -7.69
N PHE A 201 -15.10 0.74 -7.55
CA PHE A 201 -14.21 -0.43 -7.57
C PHE A 201 -13.53 -0.59 -8.93
N ALA A 202 -14.26 -0.37 -10.03
CA ALA A 202 -13.67 -0.35 -11.37
C ALA A 202 -12.68 0.82 -11.57
N ALA A 203 -12.96 2.01 -11.01
CA ALA A 203 -12.04 3.15 -11.02
C ALA A 203 -10.78 2.87 -10.20
N TRP A 204 -10.94 2.30 -9.01
CA TRP A 204 -9.83 1.84 -8.15
C TRP A 204 -8.94 0.82 -8.88
N LEU A 205 -9.55 -0.15 -9.56
CA LEU A 205 -8.82 -1.14 -10.35
C LEU A 205 -8.14 -0.51 -11.58
N GLY A 206 -8.83 0.38 -12.28
CA GLY A 206 -8.26 1.16 -13.39
C GLY A 206 -7.06 2.00 -12.95
N GLY A 207 -7.12 2.54 -11.72
CA GLY A 207 -6.00 3.21 -11.06
C GLY A 207 -4.74 2.35 -10.99
N ILE A 208 -4.89 1.12 -10.49
CA ILE A 208 -3.80 0.13 -10.38
C ILE A 208 -3.24 -0.22 -11.75
N LEU A 209 -4.12 -0.42 -12.73
CA LEU A 209 -3.74 -0.75 -14.11
C LEU A 209 -3.05 0.40 -14.86
N GLY A 210 -2.94 1.59 -14.26
CA GLY A 210 -2.08 2.68 -14.74
C GLY A 210 -0.58 2.43 -14.55
N ALA A 211 -0.22 1.48 -13.67
CA ALA A 211 1.16 1.04 -13.46
C ALA A 211 1.71 0.26 -14.66
N ASP A 212 3.05 0.19 -14.77
CA ASP A 212 3.73 -0.71 -15.71
C ASP A 212 3.79 -2.15 -15.14
N LEU A 213 3.86 -2.28 -13.81
CA LEU A 213 3.82 -3.54 -13.06
C LEU A 213 2.91 -3.41 -11.84
N ALA A 214 1.95 -4.32 -11.69
CA ALA A 214 1.14 -4.50 -10.49
C ALA A 214 1.50 -5.83 -9.80
N GLY A 215 2.10 -5.73 -8.62
CA GLY A 215 2.47 -6.85 -7.77
C GLY A 215 1.40 -7.18 -6.73
N VAL A 216 1.29 -8.47 -6.41
CA VAL A 216 0.42 -9.02 -5.36
C VAL A 216 1.15 -10.13 -4.60
N GLN A 217 0.58 -10.64 -3.51
CA GLN A 217 1.24 -11.65 -2.66
C GLN A 217 1.30 -13.05 -3.30
N THR A 218 0.22 -13.49 -3.95
CA THR A 218 0.08 -14.86 -4.44
C THR A 218 -0.37 -14.92 -5.90
N GLU A 219 -0.07 -16.02 -6.59
CA GLU A 219 -0.56 -16.24 -7.96
C GLU A 219 -2.09 -16.30 -8.01
N ALA A 220 -2.74 -16.81 -6.96
CA ALA A 220 -4.20 -16.81 -6.86
C ALA A 220 -4.78 -15.38 -6.81
N ASP A 221 -4.12 -14.44 -6.12
CA ASP A 221 -4.50 -13.03 -6.13
C ASP A 221 -4.26 -12.41 -7.52
N ALA A 222 -3.16 -12.78 -8.18
CA ALA A 222 -2.82 -12.29 -9.51
C ALA A 222 -3.87 -12.71 -10.55
N ASP A 223 -4.31 -13.96 -10.50
CA ASP A 223 -5.36 -14.49 -11.39
C ASP A 223 -6.69 -13.79 -11.18
N ARG A 224 -7.11 -13.58 -9.92
CA ARG A 224 -8.35 -12.86 -9.59
C ARG A 224 -8.27 -11.39 -10.02
N LEU A 225 -7.12 -10.73 -9.86
CA LEU A 225 -6.92 -9.36 -10.31
C LEU A 225 -6.98 -9.26 -11.84
N ARG A 226 -6.37 -10.21 -12.57
CA ARG A 226 -6.46 -10.31 -14.04
C ARG A 226 -7.89 -10.53 -14.50
N GLU A 227 -8.66 -11.39 -13.83
CA GLU A 227 -10.08 -11.60 -14.11
C GLU A 227 -10.87 -10.30 -13.93
N ALA A 228 -10.67 -9.63 -12.80
CA ALA A 228 -11.33 -8.36 -12.49
C ALA A 228 -11.01 -7.28 -13.53
N ALA A 229 -9.74 -7.17 -13.94
CA ALA A 229 -9.29 -6.19 -14.92
C ALA A 229 -9.97 -6.38 -16.28
N GLN A 230 -10.10 -7.63 -16.73
CA GLN A 230 -10.80 -7.95 -17.97
C GLN A 230 -12.31 -7.63 -17.87
N ARG A 231 -12.94 -8.03 -16.78
CA ARG A 231 -14.39 -7.94 -16.56
C ARG A 231 -14.89 -6.52 -16.31
N LEU A 232 -14.12 -5.70 -15.59
CA LEU A 232 -14.55 -4.38 -15.12
C LEU A 232 -13.91 -3.22 -15.90
N CYS A 233 -12.68 -3.40 -16.37
CA CYS A 233 -11.93 -2.34 -17.06
C CYS A 233 -11.77 -2.60 -18.57
N GLY A 234 -12.19 -3.77 -19.06
CA GLY A 234 -12.07 -4.13 -20.48
C GLY A 234 -10.65 -4.42 -20.94
N ALA A 235 -9.74 -4.73 -20.00
CA ALA A 235 -8.38 -5.15 -20.32
C ALA A 235 -8.41 -6.48 -21.11
N ARG A 236 -7.41 -6.69 -21.98
CA ARG A 236 -7.31 -7.91 -22.81
C ARG A 236 -5.98 -8.61 -22.57
N VAL A 237 -5.99 -9.93 -22.49
CA VAL A 237 -4.75 -10.70 -22.34
C VAL A 237 -3.90 -10.58 -23.61
N GLU A 238 -2.60 -10.31 -23.42
CA GLU A 238 -1.58 -10.28 -24.48
C GLU A 238 -0.28 -10.91 -23.96
N GLY A 239 -0.13 -12.21 -24.23
CA GLY A 239 0.97 -12.99 -23.67
C GLY A 239 0.90 -13.04 -22.14
N PRO A 240 1.98 -12.72 -21.41
CA PRO A 240 1.97 -12.66 -19.94
C PRO A 240 1.33 -11.38 -19.37
N ASP A 241 0.98 -10.42 -20.22
CA ASP A 241 0.56 -9.07 -19.82
C ASP A 241 -0.92 -8.82 -20.16
N LEU A 242 -1.47 -7.73 -19.62
CA LEU A 242 -2.77 -7.21 -20.03
C LEU A 242 -2.58 -5.94 -20.86
N ARG A 243 -3.31 -5.84 -21.97
CA ARG A 243 -3.44 -4.62 -22.76
C ARG A 243 -4.68 -3.83 -22.34
N LEU A 244 -4.49 -2.57 -21.96
CA LEU A 244 -5.54 -1.61 -21.65
C LEU A 244 -5.18 -0.25 -22.28
N ASN A 245 -6.09 0.37 -23.03
CA ASN A 245 -5.89 1.67 -23.68
C ASN A 245 -4.58 1.77 -24.50
N GLY A 246 -4.21 0.68 -25.19
CA GLY A 246 -3.00 0.60 -26.01
C GLY A 246 -1.69 0.38 -25.25
N ARG A 247 -1.74 0.22 -23.92
CA ARG A 247 -0.57 -0.04 -23.06
C ARG A 247 -0.59 -1.45 -22.49
N LEU A 248 0.58 -1.99 -22.22
CA LEU A 248 0.75 -3.24 -21.49
C LEU A 248 0.96 -2.96 -19.99
N VAL A 249 0.31 -3.74 -19.15
CA VAL A 249 0.53 -3.82 -17.71
C VAL A 249 0.81 -5.27 -17.34
N ARG A 250 1.89 -5.50 -16.59
CA ARG A 250 2.19 -6.83 -16.04
C ARG A 250 1.52 -6.98 -14.67
N ILE A 251 0.86 -8.10 -14.45
CA ILE A 251 0.40 -8.51 -13.11
C ILE A 251 1.24 -9.73 -12.71
N ALA A 252 1.84 -9.73 -11.52
CA ALA A 252 2.68 -10.84 -11.05
C ALA A 252 2.65 -10.99 -9.52
N ALA A 253 2.92 -12.20 -9.03
CA ALA A 253 3.01 -12.46 -7.60
C ALA A 253 4.45 -12.31 -7.08
N PHE A 254 4.61 -11.65 -5.93
CA PHE A 254 5.86 -11.56 -5.18
C PHE A 254 5.53 -11.80 -3.69
N PRO A 255 5.74 -13.02 -3.17
CA PRO A 255 5.45 -13.33 -1.78
C PRO A 255 6.30 -12.46 -0.85
N ALA A 256 5.67 -11.56 -0.08
CA ALA A 256 6.36 -10.78 0.93
C ALA A 256 6.51 -11.63 2.20
N GLY A 257 7.71 -12.17 2.41
CA GLY A 257 8.09 -12.82 3.66
C GLY A 257 8.80 -11.85 4.59
N ILE A 258 8.28 -11.68 5.81
CA ILE A 258 9.14 -11.38 6.96
C ILE A 258 10.15 -12.53 7.02
N ASP A 259 11.44 -12.22 7.07
CA ASP A 259 12.46 -13.23 7.38
C ASP A 259 12.12 -13.81 8.76
N ALA A 260 11.55 -15.01 8.79
CA ALA A 260 11.16 -15.68 10.02
C ALA A 260 12.37 -15.92 10.92
N ASP A 261 13.57 -16.04 10.34
CA ASP A 261 14.81 -16.15 11.10
C ASP A 261 15.17 -14.80 11.74
N ASP A 262 14.82 -13.67 11.11
CA ASP A 262 15.03 -12.33 11.67
C ASP A 262 14.09 -12.03 12.84
N LEU A 263 12.81 -12.41 12.71
CA LEU A 263 11.84 -12.33 13.80
C LEU A 263 12.24 -13.24 14.98
N ALA A 264 12.78 -14.44 14.70
CA ALA A 264 13.28 -15.36 15.71
C ALA A 264 14.58 -14.84 16.39
N ARG A 265 15.46 -14.15 15.65
CA ARG A 265 16.67 -13.51 16.19
C ARG A 265 16.38 -12.29 17.07
N GLN A 266 15.28 -11.58 16.81
CA GLN A 266 14.91 -10.35 17.52
C GLN A 266 14.02 -10.57 18.76
N ALA A 267 13.59 -11.81 19.04
CA ALA A 267 12.86 -12.14 20.26
C ALA A 267 13.80 -12.12 21.49
N PRO A 268 13.53 -11.31 22.54
CA PRO A 268 14.39 -11.26 23.73
C PRO A 268 14.40 -12.61 24.48
N ALA A 269 15.59 -13.00 24.96
CA ALA A 269 15.82 -14.19 25.77
C ALA A 269 15.23 -14.02 27.18
N ALA A 270 13.90 -14.06 27.28
CA ALA A 270 13.19 -14.25 28.54
C ALA A 270 12.21 -15.41 28.34
N ALA A 271 12.60 -16.55 28.91
CA ALA A 271 11.92 -17.84 28.95
C ALA A 271 10.43 -17.82 28.58
N LEU A 272 10.13 -18.12 27.31
CA LEU A 272 8.94 -18.90 27.03
C LEU A 272 9.20 -20.31 27.58
N PRO A 273 8.26 -20.94 28.31
CA PRO A 273 8.43 -22.33 28.72
C PRO A 273 8.76 -23.14 27.48
N ALA A 274 9.68 -24.10 27.60
CA ALA A 274 10.05 -25.01 26.52
C ALA A 274 8.82 -25.81 26.11
N VAL A 275 8.02 -25.22 25.23
CA VAL A 275 7.07 -25.92 24.39
C VAL A 275 7.92 -26.45 23.26
N ASP A 276 7.91 -27.77 23.11
CA ASP A 276 8.50 -28.43 21.97
C ASP A 276 7.75 -27.98 20.70
N TYR A 277 8.29 -26.99 19.99
CA TYR A 277 7.76 -26.49 18.73
C TYR A 277 8.12 -27.39 17.54
N THR A 278 8.80 -28.52 17.76
CA THR A 278 9.11 -29.50 16.70
C THR A 278 7.86 -30.15 16.10
N HIS A 279 6.68 -29.90 16.70
CA HIS A 279 5.37 -30.35 16.21
C HIS A 279 4.42 -29.25 15.73
N LEU A 280 4.84 -27.97 15.68
CA LEU A 280 4.03 -26.88 15.09
C LEU A 280 4.59 -26.46 13.73
N THR A 281 4.76 -27.44 12.84
CA THR A 281 4.72 -27.16 11.42
C THR A 281 3.27 -26.87 11.05
N LEU A 282 2.96 -25.68 10.51
CA LEU A 282 1.76 -25.45 9.72
C LEU A 282 2.10 -25.61 8.23
N PRO A 283 2.07 -26.83 7.67
CA PRO A 283 1.57 -27.01 6.33
C PRO A 283 0.04 -27.08 6.38
N THR A 284 -0.57 -26.59 5.31
CA THR A 284 -1.90 -26.94 4.76
C THR A 284 -2.81 -25.71 4.66
N ILE A 285 -2.71 -25.01 3.53
CA ILE A 285 -3.80 -24.61 2.61
C ILE A 285 -3.10 -24.26 1.28
N PHE A 286 -2.74 -25.32 0.55
CA PHE A 286 -2.53 -25.37 -0.90
C PHE A 286 -2.51 -26.85 -1.29
N ARG A 287 -3.70 -27.46 -1.36
CA ARG A 287 -4.09 -28.45 -2.39
C ARG A 287 -5.56 -28.82 -2.20
N VAL A 288 -6.27 -28.66 -3.32
CA VAL A 288 -7.71 -28.82 -3.61
C VAL A 288 -8.57 -27.64 -3.16
#